data_AF-N9PD69-F1
#
_entry.id   AF-N9PD69-F1
#
_cell.length_a   1.000
_cell.length_b   1.000
_cell.length_c   1.000
_cell.angle_alpha   90.00
_cell.angle_beta   90.00
_cell.angle_gamma   90.00
#
_symmetry.space_group_name_H-M   'P 1'
#
loop_
_entity.id
_entity.type
_entity.pdbx_description
1 polymer ?
#
loop_
_entity_poly.entity_id
_entity_poly.type
_entity_poly.pdbx_seq_one_letter_code
_entity_poly.pdbx_strand_id
1 'polypeptide(L)'
;MGVVAPFPIPEVIRDINAYTLGAQSVNPKIKTKIVWINTWFDSGKEHEAALALISQNADILSQVTNSPAVVKAAQEKGKFGFGWNSDMSKFAPKGHLAASVLYWEKIYTPVLQQVHNKIWKSGSTWYGVKEGAIDIAGFGPMVSNNEKMKVLAVRDKIRNGQYIVFSGPLYKQDGTLLLGKGKHLSNTQLMSMNYFVKGVDAAYPK
;
A
#
# COMPACT_ATOMS: atom_id res chain seq x y z
N MET A 1 -3.78 8.84 -9.89
CA MET A 1 -3.58 8.59 -8.43
C MET A 1 -2.17 8.99 -8.01
N GLY A 2 -1.94 9.20 -6.72
CA GLY A 2 -0.66 9.65 -6.19
C GLY A 2 -0.26 8.93 -4.90
N VAL A 3 1.05 8.84 -4.64
CA VAL A 3 1.62 8.30 -3.41
C VAL A 3 2.61 9.29 -2.80
N VAL A 4 2.41 9.65 -1.53
CA VAL A 4 3.43 10.34 -0.74
C VAL A 4 4.34 9.29 -0.11
N ALA A 5 5.62 9.34 -0.46
CA ALA A 5 6.56 8.27 -0.16
C ALA A 5 7.77 8.78 0.66
N PRO A 6 8.30 7.99 1.61
CA PRO A 6 9.41 8.38 2.45
C PRO A 6 10.75 8.17 1.75
N PHE A 7 11.30 6.95 1.78
CA PHE A 7 12.58 6.57 1.18
C PHE A 7 12.40 5.46 0.13
N PRO A 8 13.21 5.40 -0.94
CA PRO A 8 13.08 4.40 -1.99
C PRO A 8 13.71 3.06 -1.62
N ILE A 9 13.21 2.46 -0.53
CA ILE A 9 13.60 1.13 -0.07
C ILE A 9 12.63 0.05 -0.57
N PRO A 10 13.02 -1.24 -0.61
CA PRO A 10 12.19 -2.29 -1.18
C PRO A 10 10.75 -2.37 -0.65
N GLU A 11 10.52 -2.07 0.63
CA GLU A 11 9.18 -1.97 1.20
C GLU A 11 8.30 -0.95 0.46
N VAL A 12 8.76 0.29 0.40
CA VAL A 12 8.02 1.39 -0.23
C VAL A 12 7.82 1.16 -1.72
N ILE A 13 8.83 0.61 -2.39
CA ILE A 13 8.74 0.27 -3.82
C ILE A 13 7.69 -0.83 -4.06
N ARG A 14 7.63 -1.86 -3.19
CA ARG A 14 6.57 -2.87 -3.25
C ARG A 14 5.19 -2.25 -3.09
N ASP A 15 5.00 -1.37 -2.11
CA ASP A 15 3.69 -0.76 -1.85
C ASP A 15 3.21 0.09 -3.03
N ILE A 16 4.10 0.90 -3.61
CA ILE A 16 3.81 1.71 -4.81
C ILE A 16 3.45 0.82 -6.01
N ASN A 17 4.23 -0.25 -6.24
CA ASN A 17 3.96 -1.18 -7.32
C ASN A 17 2.63 -1.92 -7.10
N ALA A 18 2.36 -2.41 -5.89
CA ALA A 18 1.11 -3.10 -5.54
C ALA A 18 -0.11 -2.18 -5.71
N TYR A 19 -0.01 -0.92 -5.27
CA TYR A 19 -1.06 0.07 -5.46
C TYR A 19 -1.37 0.31 -6.94
N THR A 20 -0.32 0.42 -7.76
CA THR A 20 -0.44 0.59 -9.21
C THR A 20 -1.07 -0.63 -9.89
N LEU A 21 -0.60 -1.84 -9.57
CA LEU A 21 -1.12 -3.10 -10.12
C LEU A 21 -2.58 -3.34 -9.71
N GLY A 22 -2.92 -3.08 -8.44
CA GLY A 22 -4.28 -3.19 -7.94
C GLY A 22 -5.24 -2.29 -8.73
N ALA A 23 -4.86 -1.03 -8.96
CA ALA A 23 -5.65 -0.11 -9.76
C ALA A 23 -5.76 -0.56 -11.23
N GLN A 24 -4.66 -1.05 -11.82
CA GLN A 24 -4.63 -1.51 -13.21
C GLN A 24 -5.39 -2.81 -13.45
N SER A 25 -5.64 -3.62 -12.42
CA SER A 25 -6.52 -4.78 -12.51
C SER A 25 -7.97 -4.38 -12.83
N VAL A 26 -8.36 -3.14 -12.55
CA VAL A 26 -9.67 -2.57 -12.87
C VAL A 26 -9.59 -1.68 -14.11
N ASN A 27 -8.60 -0.78 -14.17
CA ASN A 27 -8.38 0.11 -15.31
C ASN A 27 -6.89 0.15 -15.70
N PRO A 28 -6.48 -0.54 -16.77
CA PRO A 28 -5.08 -0.67 -17.15
C PRO A 28 -4.42 0.64 -17.60
N LYS A 29 -5.18 1.72 -17.79
CA LYS A 29 -4.66 3.04 -18.15
C LYS A 29 -4.22 3.88 -16.93
N ILE A 30 -4.52 3.43 -15.71
CA ILE A 30 -4.19 4.18 -14.50
C ILE A 30 -2.67 4.41 -14.39
N LYS A 31 -2.34 5.64 -13.99
CA LYS A 31 -0.99 6.10 -13.66
C LYS A 31 -0.86 6.49 -12.19
N THR A 32 0.30 6.19 -11.63
CA THR A 32 0.65 6.51 -10.23
C THR A 32 1.81 7.47 -10.18
N LYS A 33 1.56 8.68 -9.69
CA LYS A 33 2.60 9.69 -9.42
C LYS A 33 3.17 9.51 -8.01
N ILE A 34 4.42 9.91 -7.81
CA ILE A 34 5.09 9.81 -6.51
C ILE A 34 5.67 11.17 -6.13
N VAL A 35 5.52 11.56 -4.87
CA VAL A 35 6.30 12.64 -4.26
C VAL A 35 7.09 12.06 -3.09
N TRP A 36 8.41 12.17 -3.17
CA TRP A 36 9.34 11.73 -2.13
C TRP A 36 9.58 12.83 -1.11
N ILE A 37 9.42 12.54 0.18
CA ILE A 37 9.62 13.52 1.26
C ILE A 37 10.87 13.26 2.12
N ASN A 38 11.56 12.14 1.90
CA ASN A 38 12.80 11.75 2.58
C ASN A 38 12.70 11.74 4.12
N THR A 39 11.52 11.37 4.63
CA THR A 39 11.25 11.14 6.06
C THR A 39 10.03 10.23 6.18
N TRP A 40 9.99 9.40 7.21
CA TRP A 40 8.82 8.57 7.52
C TRP A 40 7.67 9.37 8.15
N PHE A 41 7.98 10.48 8.81
CA PHE A 41 7.01 11.28 9.54
C PHE A 41 7.39 12.76 9.52
N ASP A 42 6.56 13.57 8.88
CA ASP A 42 6.59 15.02 8.93
C ASP A 42 5.25 15.52 8.36
N SER A 43 4.29 15.84 9.24
CA SER A 43 2.94 16.21 8.81
C SER A 43 2.89 17.43 7.89
N GLY A 44 3.85 18.36 8.01
CA GLY A 44 3.94 19.52 7.12
C GLY A 44 4.33 19.10 5.71
N LYS A 45 5.43 18.36 5.58
CA LYS A 45 5.88 17.84 4.27
C LYS A 45 4.90 16.87 3.64
N GLU A 46 4.26 16.03 4.44
CA GLU A 46 3.23 15.10 3.96
C GLU A 46 2.03 15.86 3.38
N HIS A 47 1.59 16.93 4.05
CA HIS A 47 0.51 17.79 3.55
C HIS A 47 0.89 18.49 2.25
N GLU A 48 2.06 19.13 2.20
CA GLU A 48 2.57 19.80 0.99
C GLU A 48 2.70 18.83 -0.19
N ALA A 49 3.25 17.63 0.06
CA ALA A 49 3.38 16.58 -0.95
C ALA A 49 2.02 16.11 -1.48
N ALA A 50 1.03 15.96 -0.60
CA ALA A 50 -0.33 15.63 -0.99
C ALA A 50 -0.96 16.72 -1.88
N LEU A 51 -0.79 17.99 -1.52
CA LEU A 51 -1.27 19.12 -2.34
C LEU A 51 -0.56 19.21 -3.69
N ALA A 52 0.74 18.89 -3.75
CA ALA A 52 1.49 18.81 -5.00
C ALA A 52 0.94 17.71 -5.92
N LEU A 53 0.64 16.53 -5.39
CA LEU A 53 0.02 15.43 -6.15
C LEU A 53 -1.37 15.82 -6.68
N ILE A 54 -2.18 16.47 -5.84
CA ILE A 54 -3.53 16.94 -6.24
C ILE A 54 -3.45 18.00 -7.34
N SER A 55 -2.53 18.95 -7.22
CA SER A 55 -2.26 19.97 -8.26
C SER A 55 -1.80 19.33 -9.57
N GLN A 56 -1.22 18.13 -9.51
CA GLN A 56 -0.85 17.31 -10.66
C GLN A 56 -1.97 16.36 -11.14
N ASN A 57 -3.22 16.65 -10.75
CA ASN A 57 -4.45 15.92 -11.08
C ASN A 57 -4.57 14.52 -10.46
N ALA A 58 -3.88 14.24 -9.36
CA ALA A 58 -4.21 13.06 -8.55
C ALA A 58 -5.49 13.31 -7.72
N ASP A 59 -6.47 12.42 -7.86
CA ASP A 59 -7.77 12.48 -7.20
C ASP A 59 -7.94 11.43 -6.09
N ILE A 60 -7.10 10.42 -6.09
CA ILE A 60 -6.98 9.40 -5.04
C ILE A 60 -5.52 9.32 -4.59
N LEU A 61 -5.29 9.54 -3.30
CA LEU A 61 -3.97 9.51 -2.68
C LEU A 61 -3.79 8.27 -1.80
N SER A 62 -2.58 7.73 -1.80
CA SER A 62 -2.09 6.84 -0.76
C SER A 62 -0.82 7.43 -0.14
N GLN A 63 -0.34 6.82 0.92
CA GLN A 63 0.89 7.21 1.60
C GLN A 63 1.61 5.97 2.10
N VAL A 64 2.93 6.10 2.24
CA VAL A 64 3.77 5.14 3.00
C VAL A 64 4.47 5.85 4.15
N THR A 65 3.97 7.03 4.53
CA THR A 65 4.39 7.87 5.66
C THR A 65 3.44 7.68 6.85
N ASN A 66 3.75 8.29 8.00
CA ASN A 66 3.18 7.85 9.27
C ASN A 66 2.16 8.81 9.93
N SER A 67 1.75 9.90 9.28
CA SER A 67 0.75 10.83 9.82
C SER A 67 -0.56 10.82 9.02
N PRO A 68 -1.69 11.30 9.56
CA PRO A 68 -2.94 11.41 8.78
C PRO A 68 -2.95 12.61 7.81
N ALA A 69 -1.83 13.32 7.62
CA ALA A 69 -1.79 14.57 6.85
C ALA A 69 -2.23 14.39 5.39
N VAL A 70 -1.87 13.28 4.73
CA VAL A 70 -2.21 13.06 3.31
C VAL A 70 -3.71 12.84 3.12
N VAL A 71 -4.35 12.01 3.95
CA VAL A 71 -5.80 11.79 3.87
C VAL A 71 -6.60 13.03 4.26
N LYS A 72 -6.10 13.83 5.20
CA LYS A 72 -6.67 15.16 5.54
C LYS A 72 -6.58 16.13 4.36
N ALA A 73 -5.39 16.27 3.76
CA ALA A 73 -5.17 17.13 2.60
C ALA A 73 -6.06 16.75 1.41
N ALA A 74 -6.23 15.44 1.17
CA ALA A 74 -7.16 14.95 0.16
C ALA A 74 -8.58 15.44 0.43
N GLN A 75 -9.09 15.25 1.66
CA GLN A 75 -10.43 15.72 2.03
C GLN A 75 -10.59 17.25 1.90
N GLU A 76 -9.61 18.04 2.33
CA GLU A 76 -9.63 19.50 2.22
C GLU A 76 -9.82 19.98 0.77
N LYS A 77 -9.39 19.17 -0.20
CA LYS A 77 -9.55 19.44 -1.64
C LYS A 77 -10.69 18.67 -2.28
N GLY A 78 -11.57 18.06 -1.48
CA GLY A 78 -12.69 17.24 -1.98
C GLY A 78 -12.23 15.99 -2.75
N LYS A 79 -11.04 15.49 -2.44
CA LYS A 79 -10.42 14.28 -3.00
C LYS A 79 -10.42 13.16 -1.96
N PHE A 80 -9.99 11.99 -2.39
CA PHE A 80 -10.00 10.80 -1.55
C PHE A 80 -8.59 10.32 -1.21
N GLY A 81 -8.46 9.64 -0.06
CA GLY A 81 -7.23 9.01 0.36
C GLY A 81 -7.45 7.73 1.16
N PHE A 82 -6.38 6.95 1.29
CA PHE A 82 -6.35 5.75 2.13
C PHE A 82 -5.60 6.00 3.43
N GLY A 83 -6.07 5.40 4.52
CA GLY A 83 -5.33 5.33 5.77
C GLY A 83 -4.17 4.33 5.67
N TRP A 84 -3.08 4.63 6.39
CA TRP A 84 -1.87 3.80 6.43
C TRP A 84 -1.59 3.34 7.85
N ASN A 85 -1.37 2.05 8.04
CA ASN A 85 -1.16 1.34 9.31
C ASN A 85 -2.31 1.37 10.32
N SER A 86 -3.28 2.28 10.19
CA SER A 86 -4.41 2.44 11.10
C SER A 86 -5.63 3.02 10.39
N ASP A 87 -6.81 2.81 10.97
CA ASP A 87 -8.02 3.50 10.54
C ASP A 87 -7.89 5.01 10.81
N MET A 88 -7.85 5.80 9.74
CA MET A 88 -7.70 7.25 9.78
C MET A 88 -9.02 7.99 9.50
N SER A 89 -10.15 7.29 9.45
CA SER A 89 -11.47 7.84 9.12
C SER A 89 -11.87 9.02 10.00
N LYS A 90 -11.52 9.00 11.30
CA LYS A 90 -11.77 10.12 12.23
C LYS A 90 -11.12 11.44 11.81
N PHE A 91 -10.01 11.39 11.07
CA PHE A 91 -9.30 12.59 10.63
C PHE A 91 -9.85 13.14 9.30
N ALA A 92 -10.46 12.28 8.49
CA ALA A 92 -10.97 12.61 7.16
C ALA A 92 -12.25 11.82 6.83
N PRO A 93 -13.36 12.04 7.57
CA PRO A 93 -14.58 11.22 7.47
C PRO A 93 -15.26 11.23 6.09
N LYS A 94 -15.00 12.25 5.26
CA LYS A 94 -15.52 12.41 3.91
C LYS A 94 -14.48 12.08 2.82
N GLY A 95 -13.19 12.01 3.16
CA GLY A 95 -12.11 11.72 2.22
C GLY A 95 -11.46 10.34 2.39
N HIS A 96 -11.66 9.67 3.52
CA HIS A 96 -11.07 8.37 3.83
C HIS A 96 -11.85 7.22 3.16
N LEU A 97 -11.25 6.54 2.18
CA LEU A 97 -11.90 5.41 1.50
C LEU A 97 -11.88 4.13 2.33
N ALA A 98 -10.69 3.77 2.82
CA ALA A 98 -10.40 2.61 3.66
C ALA A 98 -8.95 2.75 4.17
N ALA A 99 -8.49 1.82 4.99
CA ALA A 99 -7.11 1.75 5.46
C ALA A 99 -6.55 0.32 5.35
N SER A 100 -5.24 0.23 5.09
CA SER A 100 -4.46 -0.97 5.40
C SER A 100 -4.04 -0.89 6.86
N VAL A 101 -4.61 -1.74 7.72
CA VAL A 101 -4.39 -1.71 9.17
C VAL A 101 -3.44 -2.82 9.58
N LEU A 102 -2.47 -2.47 10.42
CA LEU A 102 -1.53 -3.43 11.01
C LEU A 102 -2.05 -3.90 12.37
N TYR A 103 -2.00 -5.20 12.57
CA TYR A 103 -2.39 -5.91 13.79
C TYR A 103 -1.17 -6.55 14.43
N TRP A 104 -0.34 -5.72 15.07
CA TRP A 104 0.95 -6.14 15.63
C TRP A 104 0.82 -7.18 16.75
N GLU A 105 -0.32 -7.26 17.42
CA GLU A 105 -0.59 -8.28 18.43
C GLU A 105 -0.50 -9.70 17.85
N LYS A 106 -0.73 -9.88 16.54
CA LYS A 106 -0.53 -11.16 15.84
C LYS A 106 0.92 -11.63 15.81
N ILE A 107 1.86 -10.72 16.03
CA ILE A 107 3.30 -11.02 16.09
C ILE A 107 3.80 -10.93 17.53
N TYR A 108 3.49 -9.85 18.25
CA TYR A 108 4.01 -9.61 19.59
C TYR A 108 3.54 -10.64 20.60
N THR A 109 2.25 -11.02 20.59
CA THR A 109 1.73 -11.97 21.58
C THR A 109 2.39 -13.35 21.46
N PRO A 110 2.50 -13.98 20.27
CA PRO A 110 3.22 -15.24 20.13
C PRO A 110 4.71 -15.15 20.51
N VAL A 111 5.40 -14.06 20.14
CA VAL A 111 6.82 -13.88 20.46
C VAL A 111 7.02 -13.75 21.98
N LEU A 112 6.22 -12.92 22.65
CA LEU A 112 6.29 -12.75 24.11
C LEU A 112 6.01 -14.07 24.85
N GLN A 113 5.06 -14.87 24.36
CA GLN A 113 4.77 -16.19 24.93
C GLN A 113 5.97 -17.15 24.77
N GLN A 114 6.63 -17.15 23.62
CA GLN A 114 7.82 -17.97 23.38
C GLN A 114 8.99 -17.56 24.28
N VAL A 115 9.18 -16.25 24.49
CA VAL A 115 10.21 -15.72 25.39
C VAL A 115 9.91 -16.11 26.83
N HIS A 116 8.67 -15.93 27.28
CA HIS A 116 8.23 -16.32 28.63
C HIS A 116 8.48 -17.81 28.89
N ASN A 117 8.14 -18.66 27.91
CA ASN A 117 8.35 -20.09 27.97
C ASN A 117 9.82 -20.52 27.73
N LYS A 118 10.74 -19.58 27.50
CA LYS A 118 12.17 -19.83 27.18
C LYS A 118 12.39 -20.72 25.95
N ILE A 119 11.46 -20.73 25.00
CA ILE A 119 11.54 -21.51 23.75
C ILE A 119 11.78 -20.66 22.51
N TRP A 120 11.87 -19.34 22.67
CA TRP A 120 12.09 -18.42 21.56
C TRP A 120 13.41 -18.72 20.84
N LYS A 121 13.39 -18.62 19.51
CA LYS A 121 14.56 -18.77 18.64
C LYS A 121 14.63 -17.61 17.65
N SER A 122 15.85 -17.21 17.29
CA SER A 122 16.09 -16.22 16.24
C SER A 122 15.53 -16.72 14.90
N GLY A 123 14.91 -15.82 14.14
CA GLY A 123 14.30 -16.13 12.85
C GLY A 123 13.72 -14.90 12.19
N SER A 124 13.18 -15.07 10.99
CA SER A 124 12.48 -14.03 10.24
C SER A 124 10.99 -14.33 10.18
N THR A 125 10.17 -13.31 10.35
CA THR A 125 8.70 -13.39 10.26
C THR A 125 8.23 -12.39 9.22
N TRP A 126 7.42 -12.87 8.27
CA TRP A 126 6.75 -12.01 7.29
C TRP A 126 5.29 -12.42 7.21
N TYR A 127 4.46 -11.72 7.98
CA TYR A 127 3.03 -11.96 8.06
C TYR A 127 2.26 -10.91 7.28
N GLY A 128 1.14 -11.34 6.68
CA GLY A 128 0.24 -10.49 5.94
C GLY A 128 -1.22 -10.83 6.21
N VAL A 129 -2.03 -10.78 5.17
CA VAL A 129 -3.49 -11.02 5.24
C VAL A 129 -3.83 -12.45 5.64
N LYS A 130 -2.97 -13.41 5.30
CA LYS A 130 -3.12 -14.83 5.65
C LYS A 130 -3.07 -15.05 7.16
N GLU A 131 -2.10 -14.45 7.83
CA GLU A 131 -1.89 -14.55 9.28
C GLU A 131 -2.75 -13.54 10.06
N GLY A 132 -3.43 -12.63 9.36
CA GLY A 132 -4.27 -11.59 9.96
C GLY A 132 -3.46 -10.45 10.57
N ALA A 133 -2.15 -10.36 10.32
CA ALA A 133 -1.30 -9.26 10.76
C ALA A 133 -1.56 -7.96 9.98
N ILE A 134 -2.22 -8.08 8.82
CA ILE A 134 -2.67 -6.96 7.98
C ILE A 134 -4.09 -7.26 7.51
N ASP A 135 -5.00 -6.30 7.58
CA ASP A 135 -6.32 -6.39 6.91
C ASP A 135 -6.75 -5.01 6.40
N ILE A 136 -7.71 -5.01 5.48
CA ILE A 136 -8.37 -3.78 5.05
C ILE A 136 -9.54 -3.45 5.97
N ALA A 137 -9.58 -2.22 6.49
CA ALA A 137 -10.61 -1.78 7.43
C ALA A 137 -11.01 -0.30 7.20
N GLY A 138 -11.92 0.21 8.03
CA GLY A 138 -12.28 1.63 8.04
C GLY A 138 -12.94 2.14 6.76
N PHE A 139 -13.74 1.32 6.07
CA PHE A 139 -14.43 1.74 4.85
C PHE A 139 -15.28 3.00 5.11
N GLY A 140 -14.99 4.07 4.38
CA GLY A 140 -15.71 5.32 4.50
C GLY A 140 -17.13 5.26 3.90
N PRO A 141 -18.01 6.20 4.27
CA PRO A 141 -19.43 6.17 3.89
C PRO A 141 -19.69 6.36 2.39
N MET A 142 -18.72 6.90 1.65
CA MET A 142 -18.76 7.04 0.20
C MET A 142 -18.55 5.72 -0.56
N VAL A 143 -18.00 4.69 0.10
CA VAL A 143 -17.76 3.39 -0.52
C VAL A 143 -19.05 2.57 -0.45
N SER A 144 -19.66 2.34 -1.61
CA SER A 144 -20.88 1.52 -1.67
C SER A 144 -20.63 0.09 -1.15
N ASN A 145 -21.69 -0.54 -0.63
CA ASN A 145 -21.62 -1.94 -0.19
C ASN A 145 -21.12 -2.87 -1.30
N ASN A 146 -21.51 -2.61 -2.55
CA ASN A 146 -21.05 -3.40 -3.70
C ASN A 146 -19.53 -3.32 -3.88
N GLU A 147 -18.95 -2.12 -3.83
CA GLU A 147 -17.49 -1.95 -3.96
C GLU A 147 -16.75 -2.53 -2.75
N LYS A 148 -17.27 -2.33 -1.54
CA LYS A 148 -16.73 -2.98 -0.33
C LYS A 148 -16.67 -4.50 -0.49
N MET A 149 -17.74 -5.13 -0.98
CA MET A 149 -17.79 -6.58 -1.18
C MET A 149 -16.79 -7.07 -2.23
N LYS A 150 -16.61 -6.34 -3.34
CA LYS A 150 -15.58 -6.67 -4.34
C LYS A 150 -14.18 -6.64 -3.74
N VAL A 151 -13.87 -5.60 -2.95
CA VAL A 151 -12.57 -5.47 -2.29
C VAL A 151 -12.35 -6.60 -1.28
N LEU A 152 -13.35 -6.91 -0.45
CA LEU A 152 -13.27 -8.02 0.51
C LEU A 152 -13.09 -9.38 -0.18
N ALA A 153 -13.73 -9.60 -1.33
CA ALA A 153 -13.55 -10.82 -2.11
C ALA A 153 -12.11 -10.96 -2.65
N VAL A 154 -11.46 -9.85 -3.07
CA VAL A 154 -10.05 -9.87 -3.46
C VAL A 154 -9.14 -10.11 -2.24
N ARG A 155 -9.44 -9.46 -1.11
CA ARG A 155 -8.74 -9.70 0.17
C ARG A 155 -8.80 -11.16 0.58
N ASP A 156 -9.95 -11.83 0.43
CA ASP A 156 -10.10 -13.26 0.74
C ASP A 156 -9.30 -14.15 -0.22
N LYS A 157 -9.23 -13.81 -1.51
CA LYS A 157 -8.35 -14.49 -2.48
C LYS A 157 -6.86 -14.28 -2.17
N ILE A 158 -6.46 -13.13 -1.64
CA ILE A 158 -5.09 -12.91 -1.16
C ILE A 158 -4.84 -13.78 0.06
N ARG A 159 -5.76 -13.77 1.04
CA ARG A 159 -5.68 -14.56 2.27
C ARG A 159 -5.46 -16.05 2.02
N ASN A 160 -6.18 -16.62 1.05
CA ASN A 160 -6.14 -18.05 0.74
C ASN A 160 -5.12 -18.41 -0.37
N GLY A 161 -4.35 -17.44 -0.88
CA GLY A 161 -3.33 -17.66 -1.91
C GLY A 161 -3.86 -17.84 -3.33
N GLN A 162 -5.16 -17.67 -3.58
CA GLN A 162 -5.75 -17.70 -4.92
C GLN A 162 -5.41 -16.46 -5.75
N TYR A 163 -5.01 -15.35 -5.12
CA TYR A 163 -4.54 -14.15 -5.77
C TYR A 163 -3.18 -13.72 -5.20
N ILE A 164 -2.16 -13.74 -6.04
CA ILE A 164 -0.82 -13.27 -5.70
C ILE A 164 -0.57 -11.96 -6.44
N VAL A 165 -0.40 -10.87 -5.68
CA VAL A 165 -0.30 -9.48 -6.21
C VAL A 165 0.75 -9.36 -7.31
N PHE A 166 1.94 -9.93 -7.08
CA PHE A 166 3.07 -9.86 -8.01
C PHE A 166 3.15 -11.10 -8.91
N SER A 167 2.10 -11.32 -9.69
CA SER A 167 2.03 -12.38 -10.69
C SER A 167 2.17 -11.84 -12.11
N GLY A 168 2.73 -12.66 -13.00
CA GLY A 168 2.89 -12.31 -14.40
C GLY A 168 1.60 -12.50 -15.22
N PRO A 169 1.47 -11.82 -16.37
CA PRO A 169 2.51 -11.02 -17.01
C PRO A 169 2.75 -9.68 -16.31
N LEU A 170 4.00 -9.42 -15.94
CA LEU A 170 4.42 -8.22 -15.22
C LEU A 170 5.49 -7.51 -16.04
N TYR A 171 5.33 -6.20 -16.22
CA TYR A 171 6.24 -5.37 -17.00
C TYR A 171 6.83 -4.27 -16.12
N LYS A 172 8.10 -3.97 -16.33
CA LYS A 172 8.75 -2.79 -15.74
C LYS A 172 8.22 -1.51 -16.36
N GLN A 173 8.53 -0.38 -15.73
CA GLN A 173 8.16 0.96 -16.17
C GLN A 173 8.59 1.27 -17.61
N ASP A 174 9.77 0.79 -18.01
CA ASP A 174 10.34 0.94 -19.36
C ASP A 174 9.72 0.01 -20.42
N GLY A 175 8.75 -0.84 -20.03
CA GLY A 175 8.10 -1.80 -20.91
C GLY A 175 8.78 -3.17 -20.99
N THR A 176 9.92 -3.37 -20.33
CA THR A 176 10.60 -4.66 -20.28
C THR A 176 9.73 -5.71 -19.58
N LEU A 177 9.60 -6.89 -20.18
CA LEU A 177 8.94 -8.02 -19.53
C LEU A 177 9.78 -8.47 -18.33
N LEU A 178 9.22 -8.33 -17.13
CA LEU A 178 9.86 -8.73 -15.88
C LEU A 178 9.55 -10.18 -15.54
N LEU A 179 8.29 -10.59 -15.73
CA LEU A 179 7.80 -11.89 -15.32
C LEU A 179 6.71 -12.40 -16.27
N GLY A 180 6.90 -13.59 -16.84
CA GLY A 180 5.95 -14.20 -17.76
C GLY A 180 4.65 -14.69 -17.08
N LYS A 181 3.61 -14.92 -17.88
CA LYS A 181 2.30 -15.42 -17.43
C LYS A 181 2.44 -16.69 -16.59
N GLY A 182 1.67 -16.79 -15.50
CA GLY A 182 1.63 -17.96 -14.62
C GLY A 182 2.79 -18.07 -13.62
N LYS A 183 3.77 -17.16 -13.67
CA LYS A 183 4.84 -17.05 -12.66
C LYS A 183 4.49 -15.96 -11.64
N HIS A 184 5.06 -16.04 -10.44
CA HIS A 184 4.97 -15.01 -9.41
C HIS A 184 6.36 -14.73 -8.82
N LEU A 185 6.56 -13.52 -8.27
CA LEU A 185 7.80 -13.18 -7.59
C LEU A 185 7.94 -13.95 -6.28
N SER A 186 9.15 -14.42 -5.98
CA SER A 186 9.48 -15.02 -4.68
C SER A 186 9.65 -13.96 -3.59
N ASN A 187 9.53 -14.35 -2.32
CA ASN A 187 9.79 -13.47 -1.18
C ASN A 187 11.17 -12.81 -1.26
N THR A 188 12.21 -13.55 -1.67
CA THR A 188 13.55 -12.98 -1.86
C THR A 188 13.56 -11.86 -2.90
N GLN A 189 12.91 -12.05 -4.04
CA GLN A 189 12.80 -11.02 -5.09
C GLN A 189 12.01 -9.80 -4.61
N LEU A 190 10.97 -10.02 -3.81
CA LEU A 190 10.18 -8.94 -3.20
C LEU A 190 11.02 -8.15 -2.19
N MET A 191 11.82 -8.81 -1.36
CA MET A 191 12.68 -8.16 -0.35
C MET A 191 13.80 -7.32 -0.96
N SER A 192 14.19 -7.58 -2.22
CA SER A 192 15.20 -6.84 -2.95
C SER A 192 14.62 -5.98 -4.10
N MET A 193 13.32 -5.71 -4.10
CA MET A 193 12.66 -5.00 -5.20
C MET A 193 13.22 -3.57 -5.35
N ASN A 194 13.72 -3.26 -6.54
CA ASN A 194 14.38 -1.99 -6.86
C ASN A 194 14.03 -1.46 -8.26
N TYR A 195 12.78 -1.65 -8.68
CA TYR A 195 12.26 -1.20 -9.96
C TYR A 195 10.79 -0.82 -9.82
N PHE A 196 10.29 -0.01 -10.75
CA PHE A 196 8.87 0.25 -10.89
C PHE A 196 8.22 -0.60 -11.97
N VAL A 197 6.93 -0.92 -11.76
CA VAL A 197 6.08 -1.55 -12.77
C VAL A 197 5.55 -0.53 -13.78
N LYS A 198 5.10 -1.02 -14.94
CA LYS A 198 4.46 -0.20 -15.97
C LYS A 198 3.30 0.60 -15.39
N GLY A 199 3.32 1.91 -15.61
CA GLY A 199 2.25 2.84 -15.18
C GLY A 199 2.55 3.61 -13.90
N VAL A 200 3.61 3.28 -13.17
CA VAL A 200 4.24 4.28 -12.30
C VAL A 200 4.77 5.39 -13.20
N ASP A 201 4.48 6.65 -12.84
CA ASP A 201 4.80 7.86 -13.59
C ASP A 201 5.71 8.74 -12.74
N ALA A 202 6.92 8.23 -12.50
CA ALA A 202 7.96 8.86 -11.71
C ALA A 202 9.30 8.18 -12.04
N ALA A 203 10.40 8.93 -12.09
CA ALA A 203 11.71 8.32 -12.28
C ALA A 203 12.08 7.46 -11.05
N TYR A 204 12.74 6.33 -11.28
CA TYR A 204 13.37 5.58 -10.19
C TYR A 204 14.49 6.44 -9.57
N PRO A 205 14.52 6.63 -8.23
CA PRO A 205 15.56 7.43 -7.59
C PRO A 205 16.96 6.87 -7.87
N LYS A 206 17.91 7.77 -8.12
CA LYS A 206 19.33 7.42 -8.33
C LYS A 206 20.09 7.44 -7.01
#